data_AF-A0AAW2UFH0-F1
#
_entry.id   AF-A0AAW2UFH0-F1
#
_cell.length_a   1.000
_cell.length_b   1.000
_cell.length_c   1.000
_cell.angle_alpha   90.00
_cell.angle_beta   90.00
_cell.angle_gamma   90.00
#
_symmetry.space_group_name_H-M   'P 1'
#
loop_
_entity.id
_entity.type
_entity.pdbx_description
1 polymer ?
#
loop_
_entity_poly.entity_id
_entity_poly.type
_entity_poly.pdbx_seq_one_letter_code
_entity_poly.pdbx_strand_id
1 'polypeptide(L)'
;MTKYVPPENLAPFTHQESERLIGTIDFLGLNYYTSIYAANDPDPTAEEGYYRDIHVKFDSFRDNIPIGPVAGSPWLRIVPWGIKKLLLYTNNTYSNLPPIYITENGVDEENDYKLTASDACVDPVRVKYHQDHLAEILKAMNE
;
A
#
# COMPACT_ATOMS: atom_id res chain seq x y z
N MET A 1 -16.72 -2.01 6.42
CA MET A 1 -16.12 -2.87 5.37
C MET A 1 -16.91 -4.15 5.10
N THR A 2 -17.70 -4.69 6.02
CA THR A 2 -18.42 -5.97 5.80
C THR A 2 -19.87 -5.82 5.28
N LYS A 3 -20.35 -4.58 5.07
CA LYS A 3 -21.76 -4.29 4.76
C LYS A 3 -22.28 -5.06 3.52
N TYR A 4 -21.44 -5.24 2.52
CA TYR A 4 -21.81 -5.85 1.24
C TYR A 4 -21.27 -7.27 1.06
N VAL A 5 -20.49 -7.76 2.03
CA VAL A 5 -19.92 -9.12 1.99
C VAL A 5 -21.01 -10.11 2.38
N PRO A 6 -21.30 -11.13 1.54
CA PRO A 6 -22.24 -12.19 1.92
C PRO A 6 -21.77 -12.88 3.22
N PRO A 7 -22.64 -13.07 4.23
CA PRO A 7 -22.24 -13.66 5.52
C PRO A 7 -21.57 -15.03 5.41
N GLU A 8 -21.96 -15.83 4.42
CA GLU A 8 -21.36 -17.13 4.11
C GLU A 8 -19.91 -17.03 3.61
N ASN A 9 -19.49 -15.88 3.09
CA ASN A 9 -18.14 -15.62 2.57
C ASN A 9 -17.20 -15.01 3.62
N LEU A 10 -17.70 -14.67 4.81
CA LEU A 10 -16.91 -14.16 5.92
C LEU A 10 -17.37 -14.76 7.25
N ALA A 11 -16.80 -15.93 7.58
CA ALA A 11 -17.10 -16.63 8.82
C ALA A 11 -16.72 -15.77 10.04
N PRO A 12 -17.59 -15.67 11.06
CA PRO A 12 -17.25 -15.01 12.30
C PRO A 12 -16.25 -15.85 13.09
N PHE A 13 -15.30 -15.20 13.75
CA PHE A 13 -14.46 -15.88 14.74
C PHE A 13 -15.31 -16.29 15.94
N THR A 14 -15.07 -17.50 16.44
CA THR A 14 -15.50 -17.92 17.77
C THR A 14 -14.79 -17.08 18.84
N HIS A 15 -15.30 -17.12 20.07
CA HIS A 15 -14.65 -16.46 21.21
C HIS A 15 -13.21 -16.96 21.40
N GLN A 16 -13.01 -18.28 21.36
CA GLN A 16 -11.70 -18.89 21.55
C GLN A 16 -10.71 -18.52 20.43
N GLU A 17 -11.16 -18.43 19.18
CA GLU A 17 -10.32 -17.96 18.08
C GLU A 17 -9.95 -16.49 18.25
N SER A 18 -10.91 -15.65 18.68
CA SER A 18 -10.64 -14.23 18.96
C SER A 18 -9.60 -14.06 20.06
N GLU A 19 -9.71 -14.80 21.16
CA GLU A 19 -8.71 -14.81 22.24
C GLU A 19 -7.33 -15.27 21.76
N ARG A 20 -7.28 -16.17 20.79
CA ARG A 20 -6.03 -16.66 20.18
C ARG A 20 -5.43 -15.73 19.14
N LEU A 21 -6.13 -14.69 18.69
CA LEU A 21 -5.65 -13.75 17.66
C LEU A 21 -5.30 -12.37 18.24
N ILE A 22 -5.99 -11.95 19.30
CA ILE A 22 -5.74 -10.64 19.91
C ILE A 22 -4.34 -10.65 20.56
N GLY A 23 -3.50 -9.70 20.16
CA GLY A 23 -2.18 -9.50 20.75
C GLY A 23 -1.13 -10.54 20.35
N THR A 24 -1.33 -11.33 19.29
CA THR A 24 -0.40 -12.39 18.89
C THR A 24 0.70 -11.95 17.92
N ILE A 25 1.08 -10.67 17.94
CA ILE A 25 2.20 -10.16 17.15
C ILE A 25 3.18 -9.43 18.05
N ASP A 26 4.47 -9.75 17.91
CA ASP A 26 5.57 -9.06 18.61
C ASP A 26 6.11 -7.86 17.82
N PHE A 27 5.77 -7.78 16.53
CA PHE A 27 6.05 -6.68 15.61
C PHE A 27 5.11 -6.73 14.41
N LEU A 28 4.93 -5.61 13.72
CA LEU A 28 4.18 -5.54 12.47
C LEU A 28 5.13 -5.29 11.30
N GLY A 29 5.14 -6.17 10.29
CA GLY A 29 5.77 -5.92 9.00
C GLY A 29 4.82 -5.17 8.07
N LEU A 30 5.29 -4.07 7.47
CA LEU A 30 4.56 -3.32 6.45
C LEU A 30 5.35 -3.26 5.14
N ASN A 31 4.65 -3.61 4.06
CA ASN A 31 5.14 -3.46 2.70
C ASN A 31 4.46 -2.25 2.07
N TYR A 32 5.25 -1.29 1.58
CA TYR A 32 4.73 -0.09 0.92
C TYR A 32 5.47 0.17 -0.40
N TYR A 33 4.69 0.29 -1.48
CA TYR A 33 5.22 0.57 -2.82
C TYR A 33 4.61 1.81 -3.47
N THR A 34 3.30 2.01 -3.30
CA THR A 34 2.51 2.99 -4.06
C THR A 34 1.30 3.49 -3.27
N SER A 35 0.61 4.49 -3.80
CA SER A 35 -0.73 4.88 -3.36
C SER A 35 -1.59 5.23 -4.58
N ILE A 36 -2.89 5.05 -4.43
CA ILE A 36 -3.90 5.28 -5.47
C ILE A 36 -5.07 6.07 -4.88
N TYR A 37 -5.84 6.75 -5.73
CA TYR A 37 -7.10 7.35 -5.32
C TYR A 37 -8.18 6.27 -5.20
N ALA A 38 -9.09 6.49 -4.26
CA ALA A 38 -10.27 5.66 -4.03
C ALA A 38 -11.51 6.55 -3.99
N ALA A 39 -12.58 6.10 -4.65
CA ALA A 39 -13.89 6.73 -4.63
C ALA A 39 -14.97 5.69 -4.36
N ASN A 40 -16.10 6.12 -3.77
CA ASN A 40 -17.25 5.26 -3.57
C ASN A 40 -17.82 4.79 -4.92
N ASP A 41 -18.01 3.48 -5.08
CA ASP A 41 -18.63 2.87 -6.24
C ASP A 41 -19.95 2.18 -5.83
N PRO A 42 -21.11 2.82 -6.06
CA PRO A 42 -22.39 2.26 -5.65
C PRO A 42 -22.81 1.07 -6.51
N ASP A 43 -22.26 0.91 -7.71
CA ASP A 43 -22.61 -0.14 -8.67
C ASP A 43 -21.34 -0.78 -9.28
N PRO A 44 -20.61 -1.60 -8.50
CA PRO A 44 -19.36 -2.19 -8.92
C PRO A 44 -19.54 -3.09 -10.15
N THR A 45 -18.64 -2.94 -11.13
CA THR A 45 -18.66 -3.75 -12.37
C THR A 45 -18.39 -5.24 -12.15
N ALA A 46 -17.72 -5.62 -11.06
CA ALA A 46 -17.46 -7.01 -10.72
C ALA A 46 -18.77 -7.71 -10.35
N GLU A 47 -19.05 -8.87 -10.94
CA GLU A 47 -20.30 -9.61 -10.71
C GLU A 47 -20.37 -10.28 -9.33
N GLU A 48 -19.24 -10.73 -8.79
CA GLU A 48 -19.11 -11.35 -7.47
C GLU A 48 -17.70 -11.19 -6.88
N GLY A 49 -17.55 -11.51 -5.59
CA GLY A 49 -16.27 -11.60 -4.89
C GLY A 49 -15.72 -10.27 -4.35
N TYR A 50 -14.45 -10.29 -3.91
CA TYR A 50 -13.81 -9.20 -3.18
C TYR A 50 -13.97 -7.82 -3.83
N TYR A 51 -13.73 -7.71 -5.14
CA TYR A 51 -13.79 -6.42 -5.85
C TYR A 51 -15.21 -5.87 -5.98
N ARG A 52 -16.23 -6.73 -5.91
CA ARG A 52 -17.62 -6.29 -5.80
C ARG A 52 -17.92 -5.81 -4.38
N ASP A 53 -17.53 -6.60 -3.37
CA ASP A 53 -17.92 -6.38 -1.98
C ASP A 53 -17.31 -5.10 -1.37
N ILE A 54 -16.17 -4.63 -1.87
CA ILE A 54 -15.52 -3.41 -1.35
C ILE A 54 -16.24 -2.11 -1.75
N HIS A 55 -17.04 -2.09 -2.81
CA HIS A 55 -17.75 -0.89 -3.31
C HIS A 55 -16.85 0.34 -3.48
N VAL A 56 -15.65 0.11 -4.03
CA VAL A 56 -14.65 1.16 -4.25
C VAL A 56 -14.16 1.09 -5.69
N LYS A 57 -14.10 2.26 -6.33
CA LYS A 57 -13.39 2.47 -7.58
C LYS A 57 -12.02 3.04 -7.29
N PHE A 58 -11.00 2.41 -7.85
CA PHE A 58 -9.61 2.87 -7.75
C PHE A 58 -9.19 3.62 -9.01
N ASP A 59 -8.40 4.67 -8.85
CA ASP A 59 -7.81 5.42 -9.97
C ASP A 59 -6.40 5.93 -9.60
N SER A 60 -5.50 5.97 -10.58
CA SER A 60 -4.21 6.66 -10.42
C SER A 60 -4.30 8.15 -10.71
N PHE A 61 -5.43 8.62 -11.24
CA PHE A 61 -5.64 10.00 -11.69
C PHE A 61 -6.75 10.69 -10.90
N ARG A 62 -6.59 12.00 -10.73
CA ARG A 62 -7.63 12.91 -10.28
C ARG A 62 -7.62 14.12 -11.21
N ASP A 63 -8.75 14.40 -11.86
CA ASP A 63 -8.86 15.48 -12.84
C ASP A 63 -7.81 15.39 -13.96
N ASN A 64 -7.56 14.17 -14.46
CA ASN A 64 -6.51 13.83 -15.43
C ASN A 64 -5.06 14.06 -14.96
N ILE A 65 -4.85 14.35 -13.67
CA ILE A 65 -3.51 14.50 -13.08
C ILE A 65 -3.15 13.20 -12.35
N PRO A 66 -2.04 12.53 -12.70
CA PRO A 66 -1.61 11.33 -11.99
C PRO A 66 -1.15 11.67 -10.56
N ILE A 67 -1.41 10.77 -9.61
CA ILE A 67 -0.98 10.90 -8.22
C ILE A 67 0.55 10.98 -8.07
N GLY A 68 1.27 10.39 -9.01
CA GLY A 68 2.71 10.39 -9.11
C GLY A 68 3.21 9.79 -10.44
N PRO A 69 4.52 9.91 -10.73
CA PRO A 69 5.14 9.24 -11.86
C PRO A 69 4.89 7.73 -11.84
N VAL A 70 4.72 7.12 -13.03
CA VAL A 70 4.69 5.65 -13.17
C VAL A 70 6.12 5.10 -13.17
N ALA A 71 6.31 3.95 -12.55
CA ALA A 71 7.57 3.21 -12.61
C ALA A 71 7.59 2.25 -13.82
N GLY A 72 8.48 1.25 -13.81
CA GLY A 72 8.50 0.21 -14.85
C GLY A 72 7.20 -0.61 -14.90
N SER A 73 6.58 -0.83 -13.74
CA SER A 73 5.33 -1.57 -13.61
C SER A 73 4.10 -0.67 -13.72
N PRO A 74 3.07 -1.02 -14.52
CA PRO A 74 1.88 -0.17 -14.73
C PRO A 74 1.08 0.14 -13.45
N TRP A 75 1.16 -0.73 -12.43
CA TRP A 75 0.44 -0.58 -11.16
C TRP A 75 1.18 0.32 -10.16
N LEU A 76 2.47 0.60 -10.36
CA LEU A 76 3.33 1.27 -9.40
C LEU A 76 3.45 2.76 -9.73
N ARG A 77 2.94 3.60 -8.81
CA ARG A 77 3.11 5.05 -8.82
C ARG A 77 4.07 5.46 -7.71
N ILE A 78 5.00 6.37 -8.00
CA ILE A 78 5.97 6.87 -7.02
C ILE A 78 5.27 7.93 -6.15
N VAL A 79 4.89 7.55 -4.92
CA VAL A 79 4.11 8.39 -4.00
C VAL A 79 4.75 8.43 -2.60
N PRO A 80 5.91 9.09 -2.40
CA PRO A 80 6.67 9.00 -1.16
C PRO A 80 5.88 9.43 0.09
N TRP A 81 5.07 10.47 0.00
CA TRP A 81 4.25 10.94 1.13
C TRP A 81 3.21 9.91 1.60
N GLY A 82 2.90 8.89 0.80
CA GLY A 82 1.92 7.87 1.15
C GLY A 82 2.42 6.93 2.25
N ILE A 83 3.72 6.60 2.30
CA ILE A 83 4.27 5.74 3.35
C ILE A 83 4.14 6.39 4.73
N LYS A 84 4.42 7.70 4.82
CA LYS A 84 4.21 8.47 6.05
C LYS A 84 2.76 8.39 6.50
N LYS A 85 1.81 8.65 5.60
CA LYS A 85 0.38 8.58 5.91
C LYS A 85 -0.04 7.19 6.37
N LEU A 86 0.47 6.14 5.73
CA LEU A 86 0.20 4.76 6.14
C LEU A 86 0.72 4.49 7.54
N LEU A 87 1.97 4.86 7.85
CA LEU A 87 2.57 4.66 9.17
C LEU A 87 1.77 5.37 10.28
N LEU A 88 1.45 6.65 10.08
CA LEU A 88 0.65 7.43 11.03
C LEU A 88 -0.77 6.87 11.17
N TYR A 89 -1.41 6.50 10.06
CA TYR A 89 -2.75 5.90 10.09
C TYR A 89 -2.76 4.57 10.86
N THR A 90 -1.81 3.67 10.57
CA THR A 90 -1.69 2.38 11.25
C THR A 90 -1.46 2.56 12.74
N ASN A 91 -0.53 3.44 13.15
CA ASN A 91 -0.27 3.73 14.55
C ASN A 91 -1.48 4.31 15.29
N ASN A 92 -2.25 5.19 14.63
CA ASN A 92 -3.44 5.81 15.22
C ASN A 92 -4.67 4.89 15.25
N THR A 93 -4.78 3.95 14.31
CA THR A 93 -5.93 3.05 14.17
C THR A 93 -5.86 1.87 15.11
N TYR A 94 -4.67 1.28 15.27
CA TYR A 94 -4.47 0.08 16.06
C TYR A 94 -3.77 0.43 17.38
N SER A 95 -4.57 0.62 18.43
CA SER A 95 -4.04 0.88 19.78
C SER A 95 -3.20 -0.31 20.27
N ASN A 96 -2.08 -0.03 20.94
CA ASN A 96 -1.11 -1.03 21.44
C ASN A 96 -0.37 -1.81 20.34
N LEU A 97 -0.18 -1.22 19.16
CA LEU A 97 0.61 -1.86 18.13
C LEU A 97 2.07 -2.06 18.60
N PRO A 98 2.66 -3.24 18.39
CA PRO A 98 4.09 -3.43 18.61
C PRO A 98 4.92 -2.63 17.59
N PRO A 99 6.27 -2.63 17.69
CA PRO A 99 7.11 -1.94 16.72
C PRO A 99 6.78 -2.29 15.27
N ILE A 100 6.71 -1.27 14.42
CA ILE A 100 6.50 -1.41 12.98
C ILE A 100 7.86 -1.52 12.29
N TYR A 101 8.00 -2.51 11.42
CA TYR A 101 9.13 -2.64 10.50
C TYR A 101 8.64 -2.46 9.07
N ILE A 102 9.39 -1.72 8.29
CA ILE A 102 9.16 -1.64 6.84
C ILE A 102 9.88 -2.83 6.24
N THR A 103 9.12 -3.85 5.88
CA THR A 103 9.65 -5.12 5.37
C THR A 103 9.91 -5.07 3.87
N GLU A 104 9.19 -4.22 3.14
CA GLU A 104 9.45 -3.95 1.73
C GLU A 104 9.16 -2.48 1.36
N ASN A 105 10.07 -1.87 0.61
CA ASN A 105 9.88 -0.60 -0.06
C ASN A 105 10.85 -0.51 -1.24
N GLY A 106 10.34 -0.39 -2.47
CA GLY A 106 11.19 -0.41 -3.66
C GLY A 106 10.47 0.02 -4.93
N VAL A 107 11.24 0.12 -6.01
CA VAL A 107 10.75 0.51 -7.32
C VAL A 107 11.49 -0.25 -8.42
N ASP A 108 10.74 -0.64 -9.43
CA ASP A 108 11.27 -1.20 -10.66
C ASP A 108 11.43 -0.12 -11.73
N GLU A 109 12.37 -0.33 -12.65
CA GLU A 109 12.57 0.52 -13.82
C GLU A 109 12.23 -0.26 -15.08
N GLU A 110 11.80 0.44 -16.13
CA GLU A 110 11.51 -0.19 -17.40
C GLU A 110 12.75 -0.90 -17.93
N ASN A 111 12.57 -2.12 -18.43
CA ASN A 111 13.69 -2.92 -18.90
C ASN A 111 14.14 -2.47 -20.29
N ASP A 112 15.29 -1.79 -20.38
CA ASP A 112 15.94 -1.45 -21.64
C ASP A 112 17.10 -2.43 -21.96
N TYR A 113 16.80 -3.41 -22.81
CA TYR A 113 17.74 -4.43 -23.27
C TYR A 113 18.93 -3.87 -24.09
N LYS A 114 18.93 -2.58 -24.43
CA LYS A 114 20.03 -1.93 -25.16
C LYS A 114 21.14 -1.43 -24.24
N LEU A 115 20.87 -1.31 -22.94
CA LEU A 115 21.84 -0.82 -21.98
C LEU A 115 22.96 -1.83 -21.76
N THR A 116 24.19 -1.34 -21.60
CA THR A 116 25.26 -2.17 -21.04
C THR A 116 25.01 -2.36 -19.54
N ALA A 117 25.67 -3.35 -18.93
CA ALA A 117 25.61 -3.52 -17.47
C ALA A 117 26.04 -2.25 -16.71
N SER A 118 27.02 -1.51 -17.23
CA SER A 118 27.48 -0.26 -16.62
C SER A 118 26.40 0.83 -16.69
N ASP A 119 25.69 0.94 -17.81
CA ASP A 119 24.64 1.94 -17.97
C ASP A 119 23.40 1.57 -17.15
N ALA A 120 23.06 0.27 -17.06
CA ALA A 120 21.95 -0.23 -16.25
C ALA A 120 22.17 -0.05 -14.73
N CYS A 121 23.42 0.10 -14.28
CA CYS A 121 23.75 0.45 -12.90
C CYS A 121 23.56 1.95 -12.59
N VAL A 122 23.26 2.79 -13.58
CA VAL A 122 22.95 4.21 -13.38
C VAL A 122 21.43 4.35 -13.24
N ASP A 123 20.94 4.23 -12.01
CA ASP A 123 19.53 4.09 -11.65
C ASP A 123 18.99 5.26 -10.80
N PRO A 124 19.00 6.50 -11.32
CA PRO A 124 18.66 7.70 -10.54
C PRO A 124 17.22 7.72 -10.04
N VAL A 125 16.30 7.01 -10.73
CA VAL A 125 14.90 6.87 -10.31
C VAL A 125 14.84 6.04 -9.03
N ARG A 126 15.50 4.88 -8.98
CA ARG A 126 15.58 4.06 -7.77
C ARG A 126 16.27 4.78 -6.61
N VAL A 127 17.38 5.46 -6.87
CA VAL A 127 18.08 6.26 -5.85
C VAL A 127 17.16 7.32 -5.26
N LYS A 128 16.48 8.10 -6.12
CA LYS A 128 15.56 9.15 -5.68
C LYS A 128 14.35 8.58 -4.94
N TYR A 129 13.78 7.46 -5.41
CA TYR A 129 12.69 6.76 -4.75
C TYR A 129 13.03 6.46 -3.29
N HIS A 130 14.17 5.82 -3.04
CA HIS A 130 14.58 5.47 -1.68
C HIS A 130 14.85 6.72 -0.83
N GLN A 131 15.52 7.73 -1.37
CA GLN A 131 15.76 8.98 -0.64
C GLN A 131 14.46 9.66 -0.19
N ASP A 132 13.49 9.77 -1.10
CA ASP A 132 12.22 10.42 -0.79
C ASP A 132 11.39 9.61 0.23
N HIS A 133 11.31 8.29 0.08
CA HIS A 133 10.56 7.44 1.02
C HIS A 133 11.22 7.39 2.39
N LEU A 134 12.55 7.26 2.48
CA LEU A 134 13.29 7.32 3.74
C LEU A 134 13.12 8.66 4.45
N ALA A 135 13.06 9.78 3.70
CA ALA A 135 12.78 11.09 4.27
C ALA A 135 11.35 11.16 4.86
N GLU A 136 10.35 10.57 4.20
CA GLU A 136 8.98 10.52 4.70
C GLU A 136 8.82 9.59 5.91
N ILE A 137 9.57 8.48 5.95
CA ILE A 137 9.66 7.61 7.14
C ILE A 137 10.25 8.39 8.32
N LEU A 138 11.35 9.11 8.12
CA LEU A 138 11.96 9.92 9.16
C LEU A 138 10.99 11.00 9.67
N LYS A 139 10.21 11.63 8.79
CA LYS A 139 9.15 12.56 9.20
C LYS A 139 8.09 11.86 10.05
N ALA A 140 7.64 10.67 9.66
CA ALA A 140 6.66 9.89 10.42
C ALA A 140 7.14 9.54 11.83
N MET A 141 8.45 9.28 12.01
CA MET A 141 9.03 8.98 13.33
C MET A 141 9.11 10.19 14.27
N ASN A 142 9.03 11.41 13.73
CA ASN A 142 9.17 12.67 14.47
C ASN A 142 7.81 13.36 14.72
N GLU A 143 6.70 12.72 14.36
CA GLU A 143 5.32 13.18 14.57
C GLU A 143 4.57 12.26 15.52
#